data_AF-A0A7G9YWN0-F1
#
_entry.id   AF-A0A7G9YWN0-F1
#
_cell.length_a   1.000
_cell.length_b   1.000
_cell.length_c   1.000
_cell.angle_alpha   90.00
_cell.angle_beta   90.00
_cell.angle_gamma   90.00
#
_symmetry.space_group_name_H-M   'P 1'
#
loop_
_entity.id
_entity.type
_entity.pdbx_description
1 polymer ?
#
loop_
_entity_poly.entity_id
_entity_poly.type
_entity_poly.pdbx_seq_one_letter_code
_entity_poly.pdbx_strand_id
1 'polypeptide(L)' 'MAEIFALPAIIEKEIRALIKYGYYGSIDEAVNDAFRTLLNAKPDLRITAAVELYKEGEVSAGQSG' A
#
# COMPACT_ATOMS: atom_id res chain seq x y z
N MET A 1 5.36 -11.04 -14.10
CA MET A 1 4.17 -10.98 -13.24
C MET A 1 4.71 -10.92 -11.82
N ALA A 2 4.62 -9.78 -11.14
CA ALA A 2 5.22 -9.67 -9.82
C ALA A 2 4.49 -10.64 -8.88
N GLU A 3 5.25 -11.49 -8.18
CA GLU A 3 4.74 -12.33 -7.11
C GLU A 3 4.46 -11.42 -5.91
N ILE A 4 3.19 -11.08 -5.68
CA ILE A 4 2.83 -10.12 -4.63
C ILE A 4 1.99 -10.86 -3.60
N PHE A 5 2.64 -11.26 -2.51
CA PHE A 5 2.10 -11.59 -1.19
C PHE A 5 0.80 -12.41 -1.16
N ALA A 6 0.90 -13.69 -0.79
CA ALA A 6 -0.25 -14.47 -0.39
C ALA A 6 -0.86 -13.87 0.89
N LEU A 7 -1.99 -13.16 0.74
CA LEU A 7 -2.76 -12.68 1.88
C LEU A 7 -3.33 -13.87 2.66
N PRO A 8 -3.43 -13.79 3.99
CA PRO A 8 -4.24 -14.73 4.76
C PRO A 8 -5.66 -14.84 4.16
N ALA A 9 -6.19 -16.07 4.08
CA ALA A 9 -7.45 -16.34 3.41
C ALA A 9 -8.65 -15.54 3.94
N ILE A 10 -8.60 -15.10 5.21
CA ILE A 10 -9.64 -14.24 5.80
C ILE A 10 -9.57 -12.81 5.26
N ILE A 11 -8.36 -12.25 5.14
CA ILE A 11 -8.14 -10.89 4.63
C ILE A 11 -8.58 -10.80 3.17
N GLU A 12 -8.27 -11.81 2.36
CA GLU A 12 -8.74 -11.85 0.97
C GLU A 12 -10.27 -11.85 0.88
N LYS A 13 -10.95 -12.62 1.75
CA LYS A 13 -12.42 -12.67 1.80
C LYS A 13 -13.03 -11.32 2.19
N GLU A 14 -12.43 -10.63 3.15
CA GLU A 14 -12.86 -9.29 3.58
C GLU A 14 -12.72 -8.26 2.45
N ILE A 15 -11.57 -8.24 1.76
CA ILE A 15 -11.35 -7.36 0.60
C ILE A 15 -12.38 -7.64 -0.49
N ARG A 16 -12.63 -8.92 -0.82
CA ARG A 16 -13.64 -9.30 -1.82
C ARG A 16 -15.05 -8.88 -1.43
N ALA A 17 -15.40 -8.93 -0.14
CA ALA A 17 -16.70 -8.46 0.35
C ALA A 17 -16.87 -6.95 0.15
N LEU A 18 -15.82 -6.16 0.43
CA LEU A 18 -15.81 -4.71 0.22
C LEU A 18 -15.92 -4.33 -1.27
N ILE A 19 -15.24 -5.08 -2.15
CA ILE A 19 -15.38 -4.92 -3.60
C ILE A 19 -16.81 -5.23 -4.06
N LYS A 20 -17.38 -6.35 -3.58
CA LYS A 20 -18.76 -6.72 -3.94
C LYS A 20 -19.79 -5.68 -3.49
N TYR A 21 -19.56 -5.03 -2.35
CA TYR A 21 -20.40 -3.93 -1.87
C TYR A 21 -20.23 -2.65 -2.71
N GLY A 22 -19.12 -2.49 -3.41
CA GLY A 22 -18.81 -1.35 -4.27
C GLY A 22 -17.94 -0.28 -3.61
N TYR A 23 -17.27 -0.58 -2.48
CA TYR A 23 -16.32 0.36 -1.87
C TYR A 23 -15.03 0.50 -2.68
N TYR A 24 -14.62 -0.56 -3.37
CA TYR A 24 -13.42 -0.60 -4.22
C TYR A 24 -13.73 -1.31 -5.53
N GLY A 25 -13.10 -0.91 -6.63
CA GLY A 25 -13.22 -1.54 -7.94
C GLY A 25 -12.33 -2.77 -8.13
N SER A 26 -11.26 -2.91 -7.34
CA SER A 26 -10.33 -4.05 -7.43
C SER A 26 -9.60 -4.35 -6.11
N ILE A 27 -8.92 -5.50 -6.06
CA ILE A 27 -8.04 -5.86 -4.95
C ILE A 27 -6.89 -4.85 -4.85
N ASP A 28 -6.29 -4.48 -5.98
CA ASP A 28 -5.19 -3.52 -6.02
C ASP A 28 -5.59 -2.16 -5.46
N GLU A 29 -6.81 -1.70 -5.76
CA GLU A 29 -7.34 -0.44 -5.21
C GLU A 29 -7.48 -0.51 -3.69
N ALA A 30 -8.08 -1.59 -3.17
CA ALA A 30 -8.26 -1.80 -1.74
C ALA A 30 -6.92 -1.91 -1.00
N VAL A 31 -5.94 -2.62 -1.56
CA VAL A 31 -4.61 -2.78 -0.97
C VAL A 31 -3.84 -1.46 -0.99
N ASN A 32 -3.89 -0.70 -2.10
CA ASN A 32 -3.27 0.62 -2.19
C ASN A 32 -3.84 1.58 -1.15
N ASP A 33 -5.16 1.60 -0.97
CA ASP A 33 -5.81 2.45 0.01
C ASP A 33 -5.46 2.05 1.45
N ALA A 34 -5.47 0.75 1.75
CA ALA A 34 -5.06 0.21 3.05
C ALA A 34 -3.62 0.59 3.39
N PHE A 35 -2.69 0.46 2.44
CA PHE A 35 -1.28 0.79 2.66
C PHE A 35 -1.06 2.31 2.80
N ARG A 36 -1.74 3.14 2.01
CA ARG A 36 -1.74 4.60 2.19
C ARG A 36 -2.26 5.01 3.56
N THR A 37 -3.36 4.41 3.99
CA THR A 37 -3.95 4.63 5.30
C THR A 37 -2.97 4.27 6.42
N LEU A 38 -2.27 3.14 6.30
CA LEU A 38 -1.21 2.73 7.24
C LEU A 38 -0.09 3.77 7.34
N LEU A 39 0.47 4.21 6.21
CA LEU A 39 1.57 5.18 6.18
C LEU A 39 1.15 6.57 6.68
N ASN A 40 -0.11 6.96 6.49
CA ASN A 40 -0.66 8.18 7.05
C ASN A 40 -0.86 8.08 8.57
N ALA A 41 -1.30 6.92 9.06
CA ALA A 41 -1.51 6.68 10.49
C ALA A 41 -0.20 6.45 11.27
N LYS A 42 0.87 6.02 10.59
CA LYS A 42 2.19 5.76 11.17
C LYS A 42 3.30 6.50 10.41
N PRO A 43 3.49 7.81 10.66
CA PRO A 43 4.49 8.63 9.99
C PRO A 43 5.92 8.07 10.06
N ASP A 44 6.28 7.40 11.15
CA ASP A 44 7.60 6.74 11.28
C ASP A 44 7.83 5.70 10.18
N LEU A 45 6.81 4.86 9.88
CA LEU A 45 6.90 3.88 8.79
C LEU A 45 7.06 4.55 7.44
N ARG A 46 6.37 5.68 7.22
CA ARG A 46 6.48 6.46 6.00
C ARG A 46 7.87 7.05 5.82
N ILE A 47 8.45 7.60 6.89
CA ILE A 47 9.81 8.15 6.89
C ILE A 47 10.82 7.04 6.61
N THR A 48 10.72 5.90 7.32
CA THR A 48 11.60 4.75 7.09
C THR A 48 11.51 4.25 5.65
N ALA A 49 10.30 4.10 5.09
CA ALA A 49 10.13 3.70 3.71
C ALA A 49 10.78 4.69 2.73
N ALA A 50 10.60 6.00 2.94
CA ALA A 50 11.23 7.02 2.10
C ALA A 50 12.76 7.01 2.19
N VAL A 51 13.31 6.74 3.38
CA VAL A 51 14.77 6.61 3.58
C VAL A 51 15.33 5.40 2.84
N GLU A 52 14.67 4.24 2.91
CA GLU A 52 15.13 3.05 2.20
C GLU A 52 15.06 3.23 0.69
N LEU A 53 13.94 3.78 0.16
CA LEU A 53 13.83 4.09 -1.27
C LEU A 53 14.90 5.10 -1.73
N TYR A 54 15.27 6.06 -0.89
CA TYR A 54 16.34 7.01 -1.21
C TYR A 54 17.71 6.33 -1.30
N LYS A 55 18.01 5.41 -0.37
CA LYS A 55 19.25 4.61 -0.41
C LYS A 55 19.34 3.73 -1.65
N GLU A 56 18.20 3.18 -2.09
CA GLU A 56 18.11 2.35 -3.29
C GLU A 56 18.14 3.17 -4.59
N GLY A 57 18.06 4.50 -4.50
CA GLY A 57 18.04 5.40 -5.67
C GLY A 57 16.67 5.48 -6.35
N GLU A 58 15.64 4.88 -5.76
CA GLU A 58 14.26 4.84 -6.26
C GLU A 58 13.52 6.18 -6.06
N VAL A 59 13.97 6.99 -5.09
CA VAL A 59 13.53 8.38 -4.91
C VAL A 59 14.73 9.30 -4.75
N SER A 60 14.70 10.47 -5.41
CA SER A 60 15.68 11.54 -5.17
C SER A 60 15.16 12.48 -4.08
N ALA A 61 16.05 13.00 -3.24
CA ALA A 61 15.72 13.98 -2.19
C ALA A 61 15.37 15.38 -2.76
N GLY A 62 14.94 15.47 -4.01
CA GLY A 62 14.76 16.72 -4.74
C GLY A 62 13.60 16.68 -5.71
N GLN A 63 12.39 16.90 -5.18
CA GLN A 63 11.39 17.76 -5.79
C GLN A 63 10.24 17.99 -4.79
N SER A 64 10.44 19.01 -3.95
CA SER A 64 9.34 19.80 -3.42
C SER A 64 9.03 20.83 -4.51
N GLY A 65 7.97 20.60 -5.28
CA GLY A 65 7.37 21.55 -6.22
C GLY A 65 5.89 21.67 -5.91
#